data_AF-A0A094B253-F1
#
_entry.id   AF-A0A094B253-F1
#
_cell.length_a   1.000
_cell.length_b   1.000
_cell.length_c   1.000
_cell.angle_alpha   90.00
_cell.angle_beta   90.00
_cell.angle_gamma   90.00
#
_symmetry.space_group_name_H-M   'P 1'
#
loop_
_entity.id
_entity.type
_entity.pdbx_description
1 polymer ?
#
loop_
_entity_poly.entity_id
_entity_poly.type
_entity_poly.pdbx_seq_one_letter_code
_entity_poly.pdbx_strand_id
1 'polypeptide(L)'
;MDNTITSINPFPNDVRTAFQAYIQSQSEDGSQTRNRERITPIKQQRIFTFLNSPHIKAIDAIDARLKHRALTEFHITQDKLYRNSNATHKARYIVQESEVFDLIINEHLQLLHAGRDKVWAIVQQKYYGINKHEVAFILKQ
;
A
#
# COMPACT_ATOMS: atom_id res chain seq x y z
N MET A 1 11.44 15.03 -33.68
CA MET A 1 10.02 15.24 -33.31
C MET A 1 9.80 14.41 -32.07
N ASP A 2 9.99 15.05 -30.91
CA ASP A 2 9.92 14.40 -29.61
C ASP A 2 8.45 14.26 -29.21
N ASN A 3 7.92 13.03 -29.34
CA ASN A 3 6.63 12.67 -28.78
C ASN A 3 6.82 12.36 -27.29
N THR A 4 6.88 13.40 -26.46
CA THR A 4 6.65 13.27 -25.03
C THR A 4 5.19 12.87 -24.83
N ILE A 5 4.97 11.59 -24.55
CA ILE A 5 3.69 11.10 -24.03
C ILE A 5 3.54 11.72 -22.64
N THR A 6 2.96 12.92 -22.58
CA THR A 6 2.41 13.48 -21.36
C THR A 6 1.37 12.48 -20.87
N SER A 7 1.71 11.75 -19.81
CA SER A 7 0.81 10.89 -19.06
C SER A 7 -0.50 11.65 -18.85
N ILE A 8 -1.55 11.24 -19.57
CA ILE A 8 -2.89 11.79 -19.41
C ILE A 8 -3.31 11.40 -18.00
N ASN A 9 -3.14 12.32 -17.03
CA ASN A 9 -3.62 12.13 -15.67
C ASN A 9 -5.16 12.07 -15.77
N PRO A 10 -5.79 10.89 -15.59
CA PRO A 10 -7.22 10.74 -15.84
C PRO A 10 -8.08 11.43 -14.77
N PHE A 11 -7.45 11.97 -13.73
CA PHE A 11 -8.10 12.73 -12.68
C PHE A 11 -7.48 14.13 -12.57
N PRO A 12 -8.28 15.18 -12.32
CA PRO A 12 -7.75 16.50 -11.98
C PRO A 12 -6.74 16.43 -10.83
N ASN A 13 -5.70 17.28 -10.85
CA ASN A 13 -4.72 17.35 -9.77
C ASN A 13 -5.37 17.54 -8.39
N ASP A 14 -6.54 18.19 -8.36
CA ASP A 14 -7.36 18.41 -7.17
C ASP A 14 -7.74 17.09 -6.48
N VAL A 15 -7.95 16.00 -7.22
CA VAL A 15 -8.30 14.69 -6.67
C VAL A 15 -7.10 14.05 -5.95
N ARG A 16 -5.89 14.18 -6.50
CA ARG A 16 -4.66 13.70 -5.84
C ARG A 16 -4.43 14.46 -4.54
N THR A 17 -4.53 15.79 -4.58
CA THR A 17 -4.37 16.64 -3.39
C THR A 17 -5.42 16.32 -2.33
N ALA A 18 -6.69 16.19 -2.73
CA ALA A 18 -7.76 15.80 -1.83
C ALA A 18 -7.56 14.41 -1.22
N PHE A 19 -7.05 13.46 -2.01
CA PHE A 19 -6.74 12.11 -1.54
C PHE A 19 -5.56 12.09 -0.56
N GLN A 20 -4.53 12.90 -0.81
CA GLN A 20 -3.41 13.04 0.12
C GLN A 20 -3.85 13.63 1.45
N ALA A 21 -4.67 14.69 1.43
CA ALA A 21 -5.27 15.25 2.64
C ALA A 21 -6.15 14.22 3.37
N TYR A 22 -6.93 13.43 2.63
CA TYR A 22 -7.70 12.33 3.18
C TYR A 22 -6.79 11.33 3.92
N ILE A 23 -5.74 10.79 3.31
CA ILE A 23 -4.83 9.85 3.99
C ILE A 23 -4.14 10.47 5.21
N GLN A 24 -3.72 11.74 5.12
CA GLN A 24 -3.08 12.44 6.23
C GLN A 24 -4.04 12.57 7.43
N SER A 25 -5.29 12.97 7.18
CA SER A 25 -6.31 13.03 8.24
C SER A 25 -6.56 11.67 8.91
N GLN A 26 -6.46 10.55 8.15
CA GLN A 26 -6.57 9.19 8.71
C GLN A 26 -5.40 8.81 9.63
N SER A 27 -4.27 9.50 9.50
CA SER A 27 -3.07 9.26 10.30
C SER A 27 -3.11 10.03 11.61
N GLU A 28 -3.78 11.19 11.62
CA GLU A 28 -3.91 12.10 12.75
C GLU A 28 -5.13 11.80 13.62
N ASP A 29 -6.24 11.35 13.01
CA ASP A 29 -7.47 11.05 13.72
C ASP A 29 -7.50 9.59 14.20
N GLY A 30 -7.83 9.38 15.48
CA GLY A 30 -7.95 8.06 16.10
C GLY A 30 -9.20 7.29 15.65
N SER A 31 -9.85 7.71 14.57
CA SER A 31 -11.17 7.26 14.14
C SER A 31 -11.16 5.91 13.40
N GLN A 32 -12.36 5.34 13.28
CA GLN A 32 -12.61 4.01 12.69
C GLN A 32 -12.19 3.87 11.22
N THR A 33 -11.88 4.97 10.53
CA THR A 33 -11.48 4.96 9.12
C THR A 33 -9.96 4.78 8.92
N ARG A 34 -9.16 4.80 10.01
CA ARG A 34 -7.71 4.65 9.95
C ARG A 34 -7.31 3.33 9.27
N ASN A 35 -6.46 3.41 8.25
CA ASN A 35 -5.93 2.23 7.57
C ASN A 35 -4.90 1.51 8.46
N ARG A 36 -5.39 0.55 9.26
CA ARG A 36 -4.56 -0.26 10.18
C ARG A 36 -3.62 -1.24 9.46
N GLU A 37 -3.84 -1.48 8.16
CA GLU A 37 -3.03 -2.38 7.36
C GLU A 37 -1.78 -1.68 6.80
N ARG A 38 -1.79 -0.35 6.68
CA ARG A 38 -0.64 0.41 6.17
C ARG A 38 0.56 0.27 7.10
N ILE A 39 1.68 -0.14 6.53
CA ILE A 39 2.96 -0.21 7.23
C ILE A 39 3.63 1.15 7.09
N THR A 40 4.02 1.77 8.20
CA THR A 40 4.71 3.07 8.18
C THR A 40 6.14 2.92 7.64
N PRO A 41 6.74 3.97 7.08
CA PRO A 41 8.10 3.92 6.54
C PRO A 41 9.14 3.40 7.56
N ILE A 42 9.06 3.87 8.82
CA ILE A 42 9.94 3.42 9.90
C ILE A 42 9.79 1.92 10.15
N LYS A 43 8.55 1.43 10.19
CA LYS A 43 8.26 0.01 10.40
C LYS A 43 8.71 -0.83 9.22
N GLN A 44 8.52 -0.34 7.99
CA GLN A 44 8.97 -0.99 6.77
C GLN A 44 10.49 -1.11 6.73
N GLN A 45 11.21 -0.02 7.01
CA GLN A 45 12.67 -0.03 7.11
C GLN A 45 13.15 -1.05 8.15
N ARG A 46 12.48 -1.11 9.31
CA ARG A 46 12.82 -2.08 10.36
C ARG A 46 12.57 -3.53 9.94
N ILE A 47 11.50 -3.79 9.18
CA ILE A 47 11.24 -5.11 8.58
C ILE A 47 12.36 -5.46 7.58
N PHE A 48 12.74 -4.54 6.70
CA PHE A 48 13.87 -4.74 5.78
C PHE A 48 15.16 -5.12 6.52
N THR A 49 15.48 -4.41 7.60
CA THR A 49 16.64 -4.72 8.45
C THR A 49 16.59 -6.16 8.98
N PHE A 50 15.44 -6.62 9.49
CA PHE A 50 15.33 -7.98 10.02
C PHE A 50 15.38 -9.06 8.94
N LEU A 51 14.85 -8.80 7.76
CA LEU A 51 14.90 -9.74 6.63
C LEU A 51 16.32 -9.85 6.07
N ASN A 52 17.04 -8.73 5.91
CA ASN A 52 18.41 -8.71 5.38
C ASN A 52 19.46 -9.11 6.41
N SER A 53 19.17 -8.99 7.70
CA SER A 53 20.10 -9.33 8.78
C SER A 53 19.38 -9.97 9.97
N PRO A 54 18.97 -11.26 9.85
CA PRO A 54 18.16 -11.94 10.86
C PRO A 54 18.83 -12.07 12.24
N HIS A 55 20.15 -11.95 12.31
CA HIS A 55 20.92 -12.06 13.55
C HIS A 55 20.82 -10.82 14.45
N ILE A 56 20.36 -9.67 13.92
CA ILE A 56 20.20 -8.44 14.70
C ILE A 56 19.22 -8.69 15.85
N LYS A 57 19.64 -8.37 17.08
CA LYS A 57 18.77 -8.48 18.27
C LYS A 57 17.70 -7.40 18.24
N ALA A 58 16.51 -7.76 18.71
CA ALA A 58 15.46 -6.79 18.96
C ALA A 58 15.85 -5.88 20.14
N ILE A 59 15.46 -4.61 20.07
CA ILE A 59 15.80 -3.60 21.08
C ILE A 59 14.86 -3.70 22.29
N ASP A 60 13.58 -3.98 22.04
CA ASP A 60 12.55 -4.11 23.07
C ASP A 60 11.49 -5.17 22.68
N ALA A 61 10.44 -5.30 23.50
CA ALA A 61 9.37 -6.26 23.27
C ALA A 61 8.54 -5.95 22.00
N ILE A 62 8.38 -4.68 21.62
CA ILE A 62 7.64 -4.25 20.43
C ILE A 62 8.42 -4.64 19.18
N ASP A 63 9.71 -4.36 19.19
CA ASP A 63 10.66 -4.68 18.14
C ASP A 63 10.88 -6.20 18.02
N ALA A 64 10.83 -6.95 19.13
CA ALA A 64 10.89 -8.41 19.12
C ALA A 64 9.66 -9.01 18.41
N ARG A 65 8.46 -8.48 18.70
CA ARG A 65 7.24 -8.86 17.98
C ARG A 65 7.34 -8.50 16.50
N LEU A 66 7.86 -7.31 16.18
CA LEU A 66 8.07 -6.89 14.80
C LEU A 66 9.06 -7.80 14.07
N LYS A 67 10.16 -8.20 14.71
CA LYS A 67 11.14 -9.15 14.18
C LYS A 67 10.51 -10.48 13.87
N HIS A 68 9.76 -11.06 14.82
CA HIS A 68 9.07 -12.32 14.59
C HIS A 68 8.14 -12.21 13.37
N ARG A 69 7.30 -11.16 13.32
CA ARG A 69 6.41 -10.92 12.18
C ARG A 69 7.17 -10.69 10.88
N ALA A 70 8.28 -9.96 10.88
CA ALA A 70 9.12 -9.74 9.71
C ALA A 70 9.52 -11.08 9.08
N LEU A 71 10.03 -12.00 9.92
CA LEU A 71 10.55 -13.29 9.47
C LEU A 71 9.45 -14.31 9.10
N THR A 72 8.23 -14.18 9.63
CA THR A 72 7.15 -15.14 9.37
C THR A 72 6.11 -14.66 8.35
N GLU A 73 5.87 -13.35 8.27
CA GLU A 73 4.78 -12.77 7.49
C GLU A 73 5.26 -12.04 6.22
N PHE A 74 6.57 -11.85 6.02
CA PHE A 74 7.09 -11.06 4.91
C PHE A 74 8.30 -11.69 4.22
N HIS A 75 8.57 -11.23 2.99
CA HIS A 75 9.78 -11.52 2.24
C HIS A 75 10.14 -10.36 1.31
N ILE A 76 11.38 -10.34 0.82
CA ILE A 76 11.85 -9.36 -0.17
C ILE A 76 12.05 -10.07 -1.50
N THR A 77 11.53 -9.47 -2.58
CA THR A 77 11.74 -9.90 -3.96
C THR A 77 12.00 -8.67 -4.81
N GLN A 78 13.10 -8.65 -5.58
CA GLN A 78 13.46 -7.51 -6.44
C GLN A 78 13.42 -6.16 -5.68
N ASP A 79 14.04 -6.11 -4.50
CA ASP A 79 14.10 -4.94 -3.60
C ASP A 79 12.73 -4.42 -3.10
N LYS A 80 11.65 -5.17 -3.35
CA LYS A 80 10.31 -4.84 -2.90
C LYS A 80 9.90 -5.75 -1.74
N LEU A 81 9.20 -5.17 -0.77
CA LEU A 81 8.67 -5.90 0.37
C LEU A 81 7.30 -6.49 0.04
N TYR A 82 7.10 -7.76 0.37
CA TYR A 82 5.85 -8.47 0.16
C TYR A 82 5.36 -9.08 1.47
N ARG A 83 4.03 -9.06 1.65
CA ARG A 83 3.30 -9.92 2.59
C ARG A 83 3.31 -11.34 2.01
N ASN A 84 3.65 -12.33 2.83
CA ASN A 84 3.54 -13.74 2.48
C ASN A 84 2.09 -14.11 2.14
N SER A 85 1.92 -15.12 1.29
CA SER A 85 0.61 -15.68 0.99
C SER A 85 -0.03 -16.28 2.25
N ASN A 86 -1.35 -16.29 2.29
CA ASN A 86 -2.14 -17.00 3.29
C ASN A 86 -3.29 -17.76 2.61
N ALA A 87 -4.19 -18.34 3.40
CA ALA A 87 -5.32 -19.12 2.87
C ALA A 87 -6.25 -18.35 1.91
N THR A 88 -6.23 -17.01 1.96
CA THR A 88 -7.19 -16.13 1.27
C THR A 88 -6.55 -15.27 0.17
N HIS A 89 -5.24 -15.01 0.29
CA HIS A 89 -4.53 -14.09 -0.59
C HIS A 89 -3.19 -14.70 -1.00
N LYS A 90 -2.80 -14.45 -2.25
CA LYS A 90 -1.42 -14.68 -2.71
C LYS A 90 -0.46 -13.71 -2.00
N ALA A 91 0.83 -13.83 -2.30
CA ALA A 91 1.79 -12.82 -1.85
C ALA A 91 1.39 -11.44 -2.38
N ARG A 92 1.42 -10.43 -1.51
CA ARG A 92 0.95 -9.07 -1.82
C ARG A 92 2.03 -8.03 -1.61
N TYR A 93 2.17 -7.13 -2.57
CA TYR A 93 3.14 -6.04 -2.47
C TYR A 93 2.76 -5.10 -1.32
N ILE A 94 3.73 -4.75 -0.47
CA ILE A 94 3.55 -3.74 0.58
C ILE A 94 3.64 -2.36 -0.04
N VAL A 95 2.51 -1.67 -0.07
CA VAL A 95 2.38 -0.37 -0.74
C VAL A 95 2.85 0.75 0.19
N GLN A 96 3.66 1.66 -0.35
CA GLN A 96 3.97 2.92 0.30
C GLN A 96 2.82 3.91 0.12
N GLU A 97 2.63 4.79 1.10
CA GLU A 97 1.58 5.81 1.06
C GLU A 97 1.57 6.64 -0.24
N SER A 98 2.76 7.04 -0.68
CA SER A 98 2.97 7.82 -1.92
C SER A 98 2.53 7.10 -3.19
N GLU A 99 2.50 5.76 -3.17
CA GLU A 99 2.16 4.93 -4.34
C GLU A 99 0.67 4.61 -4.42
N VAL A 100 -0.08 4.78 -3.34
CA VAL A 100 -1.47 4.29 -3.22
C VAL A 100 -2.36 4.82 -4.35
N PHE A 101 -2.29 6.13 -4.60
CA PHE A 101 -3.10 6.79 -5.62
C PHE A 101 -2.82 6.23 -7.01
N ASP A 102 -1.53 6.17 -7.37
CA ASP A 102 -1.08 5.71 -8.68
C ASP A 102 -1.41 4.24 -8.91
N LEU A 103 -1.26 3.37 -7.89
CA LEU A 103 -1.63 1.97 -8.00
C LEU A 103 -3.13 1.77 -8.23
N ILE A 104 -3.99 2.50 -7.52
CA ILE A 104 -5.45 2.38 -7.68
C ILE A 104 -5.86 2.85 -9.09
N ILE A 105 -5.31 3.97 -9.57
CA ILE A 105 -5.60 4.48 -10.92
C ILE A 105 -5.11 3.50 -11.97
N ASN A 106 -3.89 2.99 -11.84
CA ASN A 106 -3.34 2.04 -12.79
C ASN A 106 -4.23 0.79 -12.90
N GLU A 107 -4.72 0.25 -11.80
CA GLU A 107 -5.67 -0.87 -11.84
C GLU A 107 -7.01 -0.47 -12.46
N HIS A 108 -7.54 0.72 -12.15
CA HIS A 108 -8.76 1.22 -12.78
C HIS A 108 -8.63 1.33 -14.31
N LEU A 109 -7.52 1.87 -14.80
CA LEU A 109 -7.23 1.99 -16.22
C LEU A 109 -7.03 0.61 -16.89
N GLN A 110 -6.25 -0.27 -16.27
CA GLN A 110 -6.01 -1.63 -16.77
C GLN A 110 -7.30 -2.47 -16.84
N LEU A 111 -8.27 -2.17 -15.97
CA LEU A 111 -9.58 -2.81 -15.95
C LEU A 111 -10.62 -2.09 -16.83
N LEU A 112 -10.18 -1.28 -17.80
CA LEU A 112 -11.03 -0.57 -18.75
C LEU A 112 -12.06 0.33 -18.04
N HIS A 113 -11.58 1.14 -17.10
CA HIS A 113 -12.39 2.05 -16.31
C HIS A 113 -13.43 1.35 -15.42
N ALA A 114 -13.09 0.18 -14.88
CA ALA A 114 -13.99 -0.56 -14.01
C ALA A 114 -14.34 0.24 -12.74
N GLY A 115 -15.58 0.09 -12.29
CA GLY A 115 -16.06 0.70 -11.06
C GLY A 115 -15.42 0.12 -9.79
N ARG A 116 -15.65 0.81 -8.67
CA ARG A 116 -15.07 0.54 -7.34
C ARG A 116 -14.96 -0.94 -6.96
N ASP A 117 -16.05 -1.69 -7.07
CA ASP A 117 -16.09 -3.06 -6.51
C ASP A 117 -15.20 -4.03 -7.30
N LYS A 118 -15.09 -3.85 -8.63
CA LYS A 118 -14.18 -4.62 -9.47
C LYS A 118 -12.72 -4.23 -9.21
N VAL A 119 -12.42 -2.94 -9.11
CA VAL A 119 -11.06 -2.48 -8.79
C VAL A 119 -10.64 -2.96 -7.41
N TRP A 120 -11.52 -2.89 -6.41
CA TRP A 120 -11.25 -3.40 -5.06
C TRP A 120 -10.98 -4.91 -5.05
N ALA A 121 -11.70 -5.70 -5.84
CA ALA A 121 -11.46 -7.14 -5.97
C ALA A 121 -10.02 -7.46 -6.41
N ILE A 122 -9.46 -6.65 -7.31
CA ILE A 122 -8.08 -6.82 -7.79
C ILE A 122 -7.06 -6.23 -6.81
N VAL A 123 -7.31 -5.01 -6.32
CA VAL A 123 -6.41 -4.30 -5.40
C VAL A 123 -6.15 -5.12 -4.14
N GLN A 124 -7.20 -5.67 -3.52
CA GLN A 124 -7.05 -6.46 -2.29
C GLN A 124 -6.23 -7.74 -2.49
N GLN A 125 -6.19 -8.28 -3.72
CA GLN A 125 -5.46 -9.49 -4.08
C GLN A 125 -3.99 -9.24 -4.41
N LYS A 126 -3.65 -8.05 -4.92
CA LYS A 126 -2.28 -7.69 -5.33
C LYS A 126 -1.51 -6.91 -4.26
N TYR A 127 -2.21 -6.09 -3.49
CA TYR A 127 -1.61 -5.07 -2.64
C TYR A 127 -2.01 -5.25 -1.17
N TYR A 128 -1.06 -4.98 -0.28
CA TYR A 128 -1.28 -4.91 1.16
C TYR A 128 -1.04 -3.47 1.63
N GLY A 129 -1.95 -2.96 2.46
CA GLY A 129 -1.90 -1.57 2.93
C GLY A 129 -2.74 -0.58 2.13
N ILE A 130 -3.61 -1.06 1.22
CA ILE A 130 -4.67 -0.27 0.58
C ILE A 130 -6.01 -0.80 1.08
N ASN A 131 -6.91 0.09 1.52
CA ASN A 131 -8.24 -0.31 1.99
C ASN A 131 -9.36 0.01 0.96
N LYS A 132 -10.55 -0.54 1.19
CA LYS A 132 -11.71 -0.32 0.32
C LYS A 132 -12.16 1.15 0.27
N HIS A 133 -11.99 1.90 1.35
CA HIS A 133 -12.39 3.30 1.43
C HIS A 133 -11.52 4.20 0.56
N GLU A 134 -10.24 3.90 0.43
CA GLU A 134 -9.30 4.61 -0.45
C GLU A 134 -9.66 4.38 -1.92
N VAL A 135 -9.97 3.15 -2.31
CA VAL A 135 -10.48 2.84 -3.65
C VAL A 135 -11.81 3.57 -3.91
N ALA A 136 -12.70 3.59 -2.91
CA ALA A 136 -13.96 4.29 -3.01
C ALA A 136 -13.76 5.81 -3.14
N PHE A 137 -12.80 6.40 -2.43
CA PHE A 137 -12.55 7.83 -2.48
C PHE A 137 -12.14 8.27 -3.89
N ILE A 138 -11.22 7.53 -4.51
CA ILE A 138 -10.69 7.87 -5.83
C ILE A 138 -11.73 7.65 -6.92
N LEU A 139 -12.49 6.53 -6.86
CA LEU A 139 -13.40 6.11 -7.93
C LEU A 139 -14.87 6.53 -7.74
N LYS A 140 -15.18 7.30 -6.69
CA LYS A 140 -16.50 7.89 -6.48
C LYS A 140 -16.61 9.31 -7.08
N GLN A 141 -15.52 9.84 -7.62
CA GLN A 141 -15.52 11.07 -8.42
C GLN A 141 -16.21 10.83 -9.76
#